data_AF-A0A0A9E462-F1
#
_entry.id   AF-A0A0A9E462-F1
#
_cell.length_a   1.000
_cell.length_b   1.000
_cell.length_c   1.000
_cell.angle_alpha   90.00
_cell.angle_beta   90.00
_cell.angle_gamma   90.00
#
_symmetry.space_group_name_H-M   'P 1'
#
loop_
_entity.id
_entity.type
_entity.pdbx_description
1 polymer ?
#
loop_
_entity_poly.entity_id
_entity_poly.type
_entity_poly.pdbx_seq_one_letter_code
_entity_poly.pdbx_strand_id
1 'polypeptide(L)'
;MTPMKRKQPSAHDVFVGNWKPTKNDTLSKRYPGFGATMNVLYGDLICGQESNDQMNFIISHYQHYLDLMGVGREHSGDYLDCADQVAFNPSSENSDS
;
A
#
# COMPACT_ATOMS: atom_id res chain seq x y z
N MET A 1 -10.84 -5.04 -6.93
CA MET A 1 -11.92 -5.65 -6.11
C MET A 1 -11.72 -7.14 -5.92
N THR A 2 -11.08 -7.84 -6.86
CA THR A 2 -10.70 -9.24 -6.69
C THR A 2 -9.37 -9.35 -5.93
N PRO A 3 -9.28 -10.17 -4.86
CA PRO A 3 -8.00 -10.49 -4.23
C PRO A 3 -7.06 -11.25 -5.16
N MET A 4 -5.76 -10.96 -5.10
CA MET A 4 -4.75 -11.67 -5.90
C MET A 4 -4.50 -13.10 -5.40
N LYS A 5 -4.50 -13.32 -4.08
CA LYS A 5 -4.30 -14.62 -3.43
C LYS A 5 -5.38 -14.91 -2.39
N ARG A 6 -5.61 -16.19 -2.12
CA ARG A 6 -6.45 -16.60 -0.98
C ARG A 6 -5.85 -16.05 0.31
N LYS A 7 -6.70 -15.47 1.16
CA LYS A 7 -6.36 -14.82 2.45
C LYS A 7 -5.64 -13.46 2.37
N GLN A 8 -5.39 -12.93 1.16
CA GLN A 8 -4.97 -11.53 0.99
C GLN A 8 -6.23 -10.64 0.80
N PRO A 9 -6.27 -9.40 1.29
CA PRO A 9 -7.35 -8.48 0.93
C PRO A 9 -7.27 -8.07 -0.54
N SER A 10 -8.39 -7.63 -1.12
CA SER A 10 -8.33 -6.91 -2.40
C SER A 10 -7.87 -5.47 -2.17
N ALA A 11 -7.28 -4.84 -3.19
CA ALA A 11 -6.89 -3.43 -3.10
C ALA A 11 -8.07 -2.51 -2.73
N HIS A 12 -9.28 -2.84 -3.21
CA HIS A 12 -10.49 -2.11 -2.85
C HIS A 12 -10.83 -2.28 -1.37
N ASP A 13 -10.77 -3.51 -0.84
CA ASP A 13 -11.08 -3.75 0.58
C ASP A 13 -10.13 -3.03 1.51
N VAL A 14 -8.85 -2.88 1.11
CA VAL A 14 -7.89 -2.05 1.83
C VAL A 14 -8.26 -0.58 1.73
N PHE A 15 -8.49 -0.08 0.51
CA PHE A 15 -8.73 1.34 0.24
C PHE A 15 -9.98 1.87 0.95
N VAL A 16 -11.07 1.09 1.01
CA VAL A 16 -12.32 1.51 1.68
C VAL A 16 -12.38 1.14 3.17
N GLY A 17 -11.32 0.55 3.73
CA GLY A 17 -11.22 0.25 5.16
C GLY A 17 -11.95 -1.02 5.63
N ASN A 18 -12.35 -1.92 4.72
CA ASN A 18 -12.98 -3.20 5.09
C ASN A 18 -11.95 -4.23 5.60
N TRP A 19 -10.71 -4.14 5.13
CA TRP A 19 -9.63 -5.03 5.57
C TRP A 19 -9.17 -4.68 6.98
N LYS A 20 -9.15 -5.70 7.85
CA LYS A 20 -8.57 -5.62 9.19
C LYS A 20 -7.17 -6.25 9.17
N PRO A 21 -6.10 -5.50 9.45
CA PRO A 21 -4.76 -6.05 9.53
C PRO A 21 -4.66 -7.18 10.54
N THR A 22 -3.98 -8.25 10.17
CA THR A 22 -3.60 -9.32 11.07
C THR A 22 -2.36 -8.95 11.87
N LYS A 23 -2.01 -9.76 12.88
CA LYS A 23 -0.74 -9.59 13.62
C LYS A 23 0.47 -9.61 12.67
N ASN A 24 0.45 -10.45 11.64
CA ASN A 24 1.53 -10.51 10.66
C ASN A 24 1.62 -9.21 9.85
N ASP A 25 0.48 -8.63 9.48
CA ASP A 25 0.46 -7.36 8.75
C ASP A 25 1.06 -6.23 9.57
N THR A 26 0.70 -6.12 10.85
CA THR A 26 1.28 -5.10 11.74
C THR A 26 2.78 -5.29 11.96
N LEU A 27 3.26 -6.55 12.05
CA LEU A 27 4.70 -6.84 12.15
C LEU A 27 5.44 -6.48 10.84
N SER A 28 4.78 -6.64 9.71
CA SER A 28 5.22 -6.20 8.38
C SER A 28 5.02 -4.70 8.13
N LYS A 29 4.69 -3.91 9.16
CA LYS A 29 4.37 -2.47 9.09
C LYS A 29 3.22 -2.12 8.12
N ARG A 30 2.36 -3.08 7.77
CA ARG A 30 1.19 -2.88 6.91
C ARG A 30 0.00 -2.42 7.74
N TYR A 31 -0.34 -1.14 7.62
CA TYR A 31 -1.48 -0.51 8.28
C TYR A 31 -2.56 -0.09 7.27
N PRO A 32 -3.82 0.13 7.68
CA PRO A 32 -4.86 0.60 6.78
C PRO A 32 -4.50 1.98 6.23
N GLY A 33 -4.46 2.11 4.90
CA GLY A 33 -4.07 3.34 4.24
C GLY A 33 -3.73 3.12 2.76
N PHE A 34 -3.37 4.21 2.08
CA PHE A 34 -3.04 4.17 0.66
C PHE A 34 -1.75 3.39 0.40
N GLY A 35 -0.79 3.41 1.32
CA GLY A 35 0.44 2.61 1.26
C GLY A 35 0.16 1.11 1.17
N ALA A 36 -0.74 0.58 2.02
CA ALA A 36 -1.12 -0.82 1.94
C ALA A 36 -1.91 -1.14 0.65
N THR A 37 -2.67 -0.18 0.13
CA THR A 37 -3.36 -0.31 -1.17
C THR A 37 -2.34 -0.46 -2.30
N MET A 38 -1.31 0.39 -2.32
CA MET A 38 -0.20 0.31 -3.25
C MET A 38 0.58 -1.00 -3.11
N ASN A 39 0.83 -1.45 -1.88
CA ASN A 39 1.52 -2.71 -1.61
C ASN A 39 0.74 -3.92 -2.16
N VAL A 40 -0.59 -3.94 -2.03
CA VAL A 40 -1.42 -5.00 -2.65
C VAL A 40 -1.32 -4.99 -4.18
N LEU A 41 -1.24 -3.82 -4.82
CA LEU A 41 -1.25 -3.67 -6.28
C LEU A 41 0.11 -3.92 -6.93
N TYR A 42 1.17 -3.39 -6.32
CA TYR A 42 2.50 -3.30 -6.93
C TYR A 42 3.56 -4.09 -6.17
N GLY A 43 3.28 -4.50 -4.93
CA GLY A 43 4.19 -5.32 -4.14
C GLY A 43 5.57 -4.68 -3.96
N ASP A 44 6.59 -5.50 -4.05
CA ASP A 44 8.00 -5.13 -3.89
C ASP A 44 8.57 -4.33 -5.07
N LEU A 45 7.80 -4.11 -6.14
CA LEU A 45 8.20 -3.20 -7.21
C LEU A 45 8.39 -1.78 -6.67
N ILE A 46 7.55 -1.35 -5.73
CA ILE A 46 7.56 0.02 -5.19
C ILE A 46 7.59 0.09 -3.65
N CYS A 47 7.31 -1.02 -2.94
CA CYS A 47 7.21 -1.07 -1.48
C CYS A 47 8.33 -1.91 -0.86
N GLY A 48 8.61 -1.71 0.43
CA GLY A 48 9.64 -2.47 1.15
C GLY A 48 11.07 -2.06 0.79
N GLN A 49 11.22 -0.87 0.22
CA GLN A 49 12.47 -0.23 -0.16
C GLN A 49 12.40 1.25 0.21
N GLU A 50 13.54 1.93 0.24
CA GLU A 50 13.60 3.38 0.44
C GLU A 50 12.63 4.13 -0.48
N SER A 51 12.20 5.32 -0.04
CA SER A 51 11.30 6.17 -0.82
C SER A 51 11.82 6.35 -2.25
N ASN A 52 11.03 5.93 -3.24
CA ASN A 52 11.40 5.96 -4.65
C ASN A 52 10.43 6.81 -5.49
N ASP A 53 10.89 7.21 -6.68
CA ASP A 53 10.14 8.09 -7.57
C ASP A 53 8.80 7.50 -8.03
N GLN A 54 8.72 6.17 -8.23
CA GLN A 54 7.49 5.51 -8.66
C GLN A 54 6.39 5.60 -7.59
N MET A 55 6.74 5.34 -6.34
CA MET A 55 5.84 5.48 -5.20
C MET A 55 5.38 6.93 -5.05
N ASN A 56 6.32 7.89 -5.07
CA ASN A 56 6.00 9.32 -4.94
C ASN A 56 5.13 9.84 -6.10
N PHE A 57 5.36 9.32 -7.31
CA PHE A 57 4.51 9.62 -8.47
C PHE A 57 3.07 9.14 -8.25
N ILE A 58 2.86 7.91 -7.75
CA ILE A 58 1.51 7.39 -7.47
C ILE A 58 0.83 8.18 -6.35
N ILE A 59 1.56 8.50 -5.27
CA ILE A 59 1.04 9.32 -4.16
C ILE A 59 0.62 10.71 -4.64
N SER A 60 1.46 11.38 -5.44
CA SER A 60 1.13 12.71 -5.96
C SER A 60 -0.12 12.71 -6.85
N HIS A 61 -0.34 11.65 -7.63
CA HIS A 61 -1.56 11.49 -8.43
C HIS A 61 -2.78 11.31 -7.56
N TYR A 62 -2.69 10.48 -6.52
CA TYR A 62 -3.78 10.30 -5.57
C TYR A 62 -4.17 11.62 -4.91
N GLN A 63 -3.19 12.37 -4.40
CA GLN A 63 -3.41 13.70 -3.82
C GLN A 63 -4.01 14.70 -4.81
N HIS A 64 -3.50 14.71 -6.04
CA HIS A 64 -4.02 15.57 -7.10
C HIS A 64 -5.50 15.27 -7.40
N TYR A 65 -5.89 14.00 -7.48
CA TYR A 65 -7.28 13.64 -7.70
C TYR A 65 -8.19 14.00 -6.53
N LEU A 66 -7.71 13.93 -5.29
CA LEU A 66 -8.47 14.43 -4.14
C LEU A 66 -8.74 15.93 -4.24
N ASP A 67 -7.75 16.73 -4.67
CA ASP A 67 -7.94 18.16 -4.91
C ASP A 67 -8.96 18.40 -6.02
N LEU A 68 -8.87 17.68 -7.15
CA LEU A 68 -9.81 17.81 -8.26
C LEU A 68 -11.25 17.43 -7.90
N MET A 69 -11.43 16.46 -7.00
CA MET A 69 -12.76 16.06 -6.51
C MET A 69 -13.31 17.00 -5.43
N GLY A 70 -12.56 18.03 -5.02
CA GLY A 70 -12.95 18.93 -3.94
C GLY A 70 -12.90 18.28 -2.55
N VAL A 71 -12.23 17.13 -2.42
CA VAL A 71 -12.00 16.46 -1.14
C VAL A 71 -10.79 17.08 -0.43
N GLY A 72 -9.74 17.43 -1.17
CA GLY A 72 -8.50 18.03 -0.64
C GLY A 72 -7.44 16.99 -0.26
N ARG A 73 -6.19 17.23 -0.64
CA ARG A 73 -5.05 16.32 -0.37
C ARG A 73 -4.77 16.08 1.11
N GLU A 74 -5.16 16.98 2.00
CA GLU A 74 -5.08 16.83 3.45
C GLU A 74 -5.91 15.63 3.96
N HIS A 75 -6.87 15.17 3.16
CA HIS A 75 -7.69 13.98 3.43
C HIS A 75 -7.12 12.70 2.82
N SER A 76 -5.84 12.68 2.43
CA SER A 76 -5.15 11.47 1.94
C SER A 76 -4.98 10.38 3.01
N GLY A 77 -5.24 10.70 4.27
CA GLY A 77 -5.12 9.79 5.41
C GLY A 77 -3.68 9.49 5.81
N ASP A 78 -3.55 8.72 6.90
CA ASP A 78 -2.27 8.22 7.39
C ASP A 78 -1.77 7.03 6.56
N TYR A 79 -0.50 6.65 6.75
CA TYR A 79 0.13 5.51 6.08
C TYR A 79 0.02 5.60 4.55
N LEU A 80 0.32 6.80 4.03
CA LEU A 80 0.21 7.17 2.62
C LEU A 80 1.24 6.43 1.74
N ASP A 81 2.44 6.19 2.28
CA ASP A 81 3.52 5.49 1.59
C ASP A 81 3.66 4.02 2.03
N CYS A 82 4.47 3.27 1.28
CA CYS A 82 4.78 1.88 1.58
C CYS A 82 6.28 1.57 1.63
N ALA A 83 7.13 2.58 1.85
CA ALA A 83 8.59 2.39 1.84
C ALA A 83 9.02 1.34 2.86
N ASP A 84 8.51 1.47 4.07
CA ASP A 84 8.81 0.60 5.20
C ASP A 84 7.97 -0.70 5.24
N GLN A 85 7.03 -0.87 4.32
CA GLN A 85 6.07 -1.98 4.38
C GLN A 85 6.62 -3.21 3.66
N VAL A 86 6.70 -4.34 4.35
CA VAL A 86 7.07 -5.61 3.69
C VAL A 86 5.99 -5.97 2.66
N ALA A 87 6.42 -6.29 1.44
CA ALA A 87 5.53 -6.62 0.34
C ALA A 87 4.58 -7.78 0.70
N PHE A 88 3.32 -7.72 0.24
CA PHE A 88 2.41 -8.87 0.36
C PHE A 88 2.90 -10.08 -0.46
N ASN A 89 3.53 -9.81 -1.59
CA ASN A 89 3.98 -10.81 -2.56
C ASN A 89 5.42 -10.48 -3.02
N PRO A 90 6.44 -10.64 -2.17
CA PRO A 90 7.82 -10.40 -2.58
C PRO A 90 8.22 -11.38 -3.68
N SER A 91 8.92 -10.86 -4.68
CA SER A 91 9.51 -11.52 -5.84
C SER A 91 10.74 -12.31 -5.44
N SER A 92 10.63 -13.19 -4.44
CA SER A 92 11.71 -14.04 -3.92
C SER A 92 13.06 -13.32 -3.73
N GLU A 93 13.36 -12.86 -2.52
CA GLU A 93 14.76 -12.86 -2.13
C GLU A 93 15.20 -14.33 -2.01
N ASN A 94 16.29 -14.69 -2.70
CA ASN A 94 17.10 -15.82 -2.25
C ASN A 94 17.29 -15.65 -0.74
N SER A 95 16.94 -16.69 0.00
CA SER A 95 17.28 -16.83 1.40
C SER A 95 18.80 -16.77 1.53
N ASP A 96 19.35 -15.60 1.84
CA ASP A 96 20.72 -15.45 2.31
C ASP A 96 20.71 -14.60 3.59
N SER A 97 20.43 -15.27 4.71
CA SER A 97 21.21 -15.24 5.97
C SER A 97 20.57 -16.14 7.02
#